data_AF-A0A8M9PP68-F1
#
_entry.id   AF-A0A8M9PP68-F1
#
_cell.length_a   1.000
_cell.length_b   1.000
_cell.length_c   1.000
_cell.angle_alpha   90.00
_cell.angle_beta   90.00
_cell.angle_gamma   90.00
#
_symmetry.space_group_name_H-M   'P 1'
#
loop_
_entity.id
_entity.type
_entity.pdbx_description
1 polymer ?
#
loop_
_entity_poly.entity_id
_entity_poly.type
_entity_poly.pdbx_seq_one_letter_code
_entity_poly.pdbx_strand_id
1 'polypeptide(L)'
;MENDKREKSDKAQKMESERSCLLSSHDAGKGGSSSVSSASFNFINSIIGSGIIGLPYSMSQAGLPMGLLLLILVAFITDYSIILLVRGGNLSGTHSYQSLVRSTFGQIGYIIVSVLQFLYPFIAMISYNIIAGDTLTKVFMRIPGVGPGNILTERHFVIAMSTVLFTLPLSLYRDIAKLGK
;
A
#
# COMPACT_ATOMS: atom_id res chain seq x y z
N MET A 1 2.84 28.23 -17.94
CA MET A 1 3.13 28.64 -16.53
C MET A 1 2.31 27.87 -15.50
N GLU A 2 1.12 27.34 -15.83
CA GLU A 2 0.27 26.56 -14.88
C GLU A 2 0.85 25.18 -14.47
N ASN A 3 1.52 24.47 -15.39
CA ASN A 3 2.06 23.13 -15.12
C ASN A 3 3.21 23.14 -14.10
N ASP A 4 4.03 24.19 -14.07
CA ASP A 4 5.15 24.32 -13.12
C ASP A 4 4.64 24.56 -11.67
N LYS A 5 3.49 25.23 -11.53
CA LYS A 5 2.82 25.37 -10.23
C LYS A 5 2.27 24.04 -9.70
N ARG A 6 1.78 23.15 -10.58
CA ARG A 6 1.28 21.82 -10.16
C ARG A 6 2.39 20.91 -9.66
N GLU A 7 3.55 20.88 -10.34
CA GLU A 7 4.66 20.02 -9.91
C GLU A 7 5.25 20.47 -8.55
N LYS A 8 5.26 21.79 -8.27
CA LYS A 8 5.63 22.30 -6.94
C LYS A 8 4.62 21.90 -5.86
N SER A 9 3.33 21.88 -6.18
CA SER A 9 2.27 21.41 -5.27
C SER A 9 2.40 19.90 -5.00
N ASP A 10 2.71 19.10 -6.02
CA ASP A 10 2.85 17.64 -5.90
C ASP A 10 4.07 17.26 -5.03
N LYS A 11 5.19 17.99 -5.18
CA LYS A 11 6.37 17.79 -4.32
C LYS A 11 6.10 18.20 -2.87
N ALA A 12 5.36 19.30 -2.65
CA ALA A 12 4.94 19.69 -1.32
C ALA A 12 4.00 18.64 -0.72
N GLN A 13 3.06 18.09 -1.49
CA GLN A 13 2.11 17.06 -1.05
C GLN A 13 2.76 15.70 -0.78
N LYS A 14 3.76 15.29 -1.56
CA LYS A 14 4.54 14.08 -1.27
C LYS A 14 5.31 14.23 0.05
N MET A 15 5.91 15.40 0.26
CA MET A 15 6.61 15.73 1.49
C MET A 15 5.65 15.83 2.69
N GLU A 16 4.41 16.23 2.45
CA GLU A 16 3.36 16.34 3.47
C GLU A 16 2.71 14.99 3.83
N SER A 17 2.64 14.05 2.88
CA SER A 17 2.26 12.65 3.10
C SER A 17 3.36 11.86 3.85
N GLU A 18 4.62 12.07 3.47
CA GLU A 18 5.79 11.58 4.23
C GLU A 18 5.81 12.20 5.63
N ARG A 19 5.48 13.50 5.75
CA ARG A 19 5.29 14.15 7.06
C ARG A 19 4.08 13.61 7.82
N SER A 20 2.97 13.22 7.20
CA SER A 20 1.80 12.65 7.88
C SER A 20 2.08 11.24 8.41
N CYS A 21 2.91 10.46 7.73
CA CYS A 21 3.47 9.21 8.27
C CYS A 21 4.38 9.50 9.48
N LEU A 22 5.22 10.54 9.40
CA LEU A 22 6.03 11.03 10.52
C LEU A 22 5.21 11.74 11.63
N LEU A 23 4.00 12.22 11.35
CA LEU A 23 3.14 12.97 12.28
C LEU A 23 2.08 12.09 12.93
N SER A 24 1.62 11.01 12.30
CA SER A 24 0.90 9.95 13.01
C SER A 24 1.78 9.30 14.08
N SER A 25 3.09 9.36 13.86
CA SER A 25 4.14 9.11 14.84
C SER A 25 4.24 10.16 15.97
N HIS A 26 3.64 11.35 15.83
CA HIS A 26 3.81 12.52 16.71
C HIS A 26 2.71 12.68 17.77
N ASP A 27 1.49 12.15 17.58
CA ASP A 27 0.36 12.41 18.49
C ASP A 27 0.24 11.43 19.68
N ALA A 28 1.18 10.50 19.84
CA ALA A 28 1.33 9.73 21.09
C ALA A 28 2.30 10.42 22.06
N GLY A 29 1.87 11.54 22.64
CA GLY A 29 2.32 12.03 23.96
C GLY A 29 3.77 12.52 24.10
N LYS A 30 3.93 13.86 24.15
CA LYS A 30 5.00 14.60 24.84
C LYS A 30 6.43 14.08 24.63
N GLY A 31 7.01 14.44 23.49
CA GLY A 31 8.47 14.40 23.31
C GLY A 31 8.94 13.78 22.00
N GLY A 32 8.44 14.25 20.84
CA GLY A 32 9.14 14.26 19.55
C GLY A 32 9.73 12.98 18.97
N SER A 33 9.53 11.81 19.58
CA SER A 33 10.03 10.53 19.12
C SER A 33 8.87 9.56 19.14
N SER A 34 8.35 9.18 17.97
CA SER A 34 7.63 7.92 17.89
C SER A 34 8.50 6.83 18.49
N SER A 35 7.95 6.10 19.45
CA SER A 35 8.65 4.93 19.98
C SER A 35 8.84 3.95 18.84
N VAL A 36 10.04 3.36 18.75
CA VAL A 36 10.36 2.29 17.78
C VAL A 36 9.29 1.21 17.80
N SER A 37 8.75 0.89 18.99
CA SER A 37 7.66 -0.06 19.16
C SER A 37 6.41 0.31 18.35
N SER A 38 5.96 1.57 18.38
CA SER A 38 4.76 2.02 17.65
C SER A 38 4.94 1.90 16.14
N ALA A 39 6.11 2.29 15.64
CA ALA A 39 6.46 2.14 14.22
C ALA A 39 6.51 0.66 13.82
N SER A 40 7.12 -0.20 14.64
CA SER A 40 7.15 -1.65 14.42
C SER A 40 5.77 -2.28 14.40
N PHE A 41 4.87 -1.92 15.34
CA PHE A 41 3.50 -2.43 15.34
C PHE A 41 2.71 -2.00 14.11
N ASN A 42 2.86 -0.76 13.65
CA ASN A 42 2.23 -0.30 12.41
C ASN A 42 2.72 -1.12 11.21
N PHE A 43 4.03 -1.32 11.10
CA PHE A 43 4.63 -2.12 10.04
C PHE A 43 4.17 -3.59 10.07
N ILE A 44 4.13 -4.21 11.25
CA ILE A 44 3.65 -5.59 11.44
C ILE A 44 2.17 -5.70 11.04
N ASN A 45 1.33 -4.76 11.45
CA ASN A 45 -0.09 -4.75 11.08
C ASN A 45 -0.29 -4.63 9.56
N SER A 46 0.52 -3.82 8.87
CA SER A 46 0.49 -3.74 7.40
C SER A 46 0.90 -5.04 6.71
N ILE A 47 1.93 -5.74 7.22
CA ILE A 47 2.34 -7.04 6.68
C ILE A 47 1.23 -8.08 6.89
N ILE A 48 0.68 -8.18 8.10
CA ILE A 48 -0.40 -9.11 8.42
C ILE A 48 -1.61 -8.82 7.54
N GLY A 49 -2.01 -7.55 7.38
CA GLY A 49 -3.17 -7.14 6.59
C GLY A 49 -3.08 -7.53 5.12
N SER A 50 -1.88 -7.56 4.53
CA SER A 50 -1.69 -7.96 3.12
C SER A 50 -1.52 -9.48 2.93
N GLY A 51 -0.92 -10.19 3.88
CA GLY A 51 -0.59 -11.62 3.73
C GLY A 51 -1.63 -12.59 4.30
N ILE A 52 -2.38 -12.22 5.33
CA ILE A 52 -3.14 -13.19 6.14
C ILE A 52 -4.25 -13.91 5.39
N ILE A 53 -4.80 -13.32 4.33
CA ILE A 53 -5.87 -13.93 3.53
C ILE A 53 -5.32 -15.08 2.65
N GLY A 54 -4.09 -14.94 2.15
CA GLY A 54 -3.47 -15.94 1.27
C GLY A 54 -2.69 -17.03 2.03
N LEU A 55 -2.18 -16.71 3.23
CA LEU A 55 -1.33 -17.61 4.02
C LEU A 55 -1.97 -18.99 4.31
N PRO A 56 -3.23 -19.11 4.75
CA PRO A 56 -3.83 -20.42 5.03
C PRO A 56 -3.89 -21.33 3.80
N TYR A 57 -4.22 -20.74 2.65
CA TYR A 57 -4.28 -21.47 1.38
C TYR A 57 -2.89 -21.92 0.93
N SER A 58 -1.88 -21.06 1.03
CA SER A 58 -0.48 -21.42 0.74
C SER A 58 0.04 -22.53 1.66
N MET A 59 -0.29 -22.47 2.95
CA MET A 59 0.10 -23.49 3.94
C MET A 59 -0.59 -24.83 3.67
N SER A 60 -1.87 -24.80 3.29
CA SER A 60 -2.61 -26.02 2.92
C SER A 60 -2.03 -26.67 1.67
N GLN A 61 -1.55 -25.89 0.70
CA GLN A 61 -1.01 -26.41 -0.56
C GLN A 61 0.43 -26.91 -0.44
N ALA A 62 1.26 -26.28 0.41
CA ALA A 62 2.61 -26.76 0.66
C ALA A 62 2.64 -27.97 1.62
N GLY A 63 1.62 -28.12 2.47
CA GLY A 63 1.60 -29.04 3.61
C GLY A 63 2.29 -28.42 4.83
N LEU A 64 1.81 -28.74 6.04
CA LEU A 64 2.25 -28.07 7.28
C LEU A 64 3.77 -28.01 7.51
N PRO A 65 4.54 -29.12 7.44
CA PRO A 65 5.98 -29.05 7.73
C PRO A 65 6.74 -28.26 6.67
N MET A 66 6.40 -28.45 5.38
CA MET A 66 7.06 -27.72 4.29
C MET A 66 6.65 -26.24 4.25
N GLY A 67 5.37 -25.93 4.50
CA GLY A 67 4.88 -24.57 4.64
C GLY A 67 5.59 -23.81 5.77
N LEU A 68 5.79 -24.45 6.92
CA LEU A 68 6.52 -23.84 8.04
C LEU A 68 8.00 -23.61 7.68
N LEU A 69 8.66 -24.59 7.03
CA LEU A 69 10.03 -24.44 6.56
C LEU A 69 10.16 -23.29 5.55
N LEU A 70 9.23 -23.18 4.61
CA LEU A 70 9.18 -22.09 3.64
C LEU A 70 8.97 -20.73 4.32
N LEU A 71 8.10 -20.65 5.34
CA LEU A 71 7.92 -19.43 6.12
C LEU A 71 9.21 -19.00 6.83
N ILE A 72 9.92 -19.93 7.47
CA ILE A 72 11.21 -19.66 8.12
C ILE A 72 12.23 -19.19 7.09
N LEU A 73 12.32 -19.85 5.94
CA LEU A 73 13.23 -19.46 4.86
C LEU A 73 12.93 -18.05 4.34
N VAL A 74 11.66 -17.75 4.05
CA VAL A 74 11.23 -16.41 3.60
C VAL A 74 11.52 -15.36 4.68
N ALA A 75 11.36 -15.69 5.97
CA ALA A 75 11.70 -14.79 7.06
C ALA A 75 13.21 -14.46 7.06
N PHE A 76 14.09 -15.45 6.91
CA PHE A 76 15.54 -15.24 6.80
C PHE A 76 15.92 -14.41 5.57
N ILE A 77 15.33 -14.70 4.41
CA ILE A 77 15.58 -13.93 3.17
C ILE A 77 15.12 -12.47 3.35
N THR A 78 13.99 -12.26 4.01
CA THR A 78 13.42 -10.93 4.25
C THR A 78 14.31 -10.13 5.21
N ASP A 79 14.72 -10.72 6.33
CA ASP A 79 15.64 -10.10 7.29
C ASP A 79 16.96 -9.69 6.63
N TYR A 80 17.56 -10.62 5.86
CA TYR A 80 18.77 -10.35 5.10
C TYR A 80 18.57 -9.21 4.08
N SER A 81 17.44 -9.21 3.37
CA SER A 81 17.10 -8.16 2.39
C SER A 81 16.98 -6.78 3.05
N ILE A 82 16.36 -6.70 4.23
CA ILE A 82 16.23 -5.46 4.99
C ILE A 82 17.61 -4.97 5.47
N ILE A 83 18.45 -5.84 6.02
CA ILE A 83 19.80 -5.48 6.45
C ILE A 83 20.64 -4.98 5.27
N LEU A 84 20.57 -5.65 4.13
CA LEU A 84 21.25 -5.25 2.90
C LEU A 84 20.77 -3.88 2.43
N LEU A 85 19.45 -3.65 2.43
CA LEU A 85 18.85 -2.39 2.04
C LEU A 85 19.29 -1.23 2.94
N VAL A 86 19.26 -1.42 4.26
CA VAL A 86 19.67 -0.41 5.25
C VAL A 86 21.16 -0.12 5.15
N ARG A 87 22.01 -1.16 5.06
CA ARG A 87 23.46 -0.98 4.88
C ARG A 87 23.79 -0.28 3.56
N GLY A 88 23.12 -0.65 2.47
CA GLY A 88 23.28 0.00 1.17
C GLY A 88 22.89 1.49 1.23
N GLY A 89 21.76 1.80 1.88
CA GLY A 89 21.30 3.17 2.13
C GLY A 89 22.33 4.00 2.92
N ASN A 90 22.85 3.42 4.00
CA ASN A 90 23.87 4.06 4.85
C ASN A 90 25.17 4.31 4.08
N LEU A 91 25.64 3.36 3.27
CA LEU A 91 26.86 3.50 2.45
C LEU A 91 26.70 4.57 1.36
N SER A 92 25.50 4.68 0.78
CA SER A 92 25.21 5.70 -0.25
C SER A 92 24.86 7.08 0.33
N GLY A 93 24.65 7.19 1.64
CA GLY A 93 24.14 8.41 2.27
C GLY A 93 22.72 8.78 1.82
N THR A 94 21.90 7.79 1.47
CA THR A 94 20.54 7.99 0.94
C THR A 94 19.49 7.38 1.85
N HIS A 95 18.38 8.08 2.07
CA HIS A 95 17.28 7.61 2.94
C HIS A 95 16.09 7.00 2.20
N SER A 96 16.09 7.05 0.86
CA SER A 96 15.04 6.48 0.02
C SER A 96 15.60 5.38 -0.86
N TYR A 97 14.84 4.30 -1.01
CA TYR A 97 15.20 3.19 -1.88
C TYR A 97 15.43 3.62 -3.33
N GLN A 98 14.60 4.54 -3.84
CA GLN A 98 14.78 5.08 -5.20
C GLN A 98 16.13 5.82 -5.33
N SER A 99 16.49 6.63 -4.33
CA SER A 99 17.76 7.36 -4.30
C SER A 99 18.97 6.43 -4.14
N LEU A 100 18.85 5.36 -3.36
CA LEU A 100 19.88 4.32 -3.23
C LEU A 100 20.16 3.64 -4.58
N VAL A 101 19.10 3.32 -5.32
CA VAL A 101 19.27 2.71 -6.65
C VAL A 101 19.84 3.75 -7.62
N ARG A 102 19.49 5.02 -7.47
CA ARG A 102 20.08 6.11 -8.27
C ARG A 102 21.58 6.26 -8.03
N SER A 103 22.04 6.17 -6.79
CA SER A 103 23.48 6.27 -6.47
C SER A 103 24.26 5.07 -7.01
N THR A 104 23.64 3.89 -7.05
CA THR A 104 24.31 2.63 -7.43
C THR A 104 24.25 2.33 -8.94
N PHE A 105 23.09 2.53 -9.57
CA PHE A 105 22.82 2.21 -10.98
C PHE A 105 22.58 3.44 -11.87
N GLY A 106 22.66 4.65 -11.31
CA GLY A 106 22.41 5.89 -12.04
C GLY A 106 20.93 6.15 -12.32
N GLN A 107 20.67 7.04 -13.29
CA GLN A 107 19.33 7.55 -13.58
C GLN A 107 18.37 6.48 -14.15
N ILE A 108 18.89 5.53 -14.92
CA ILE A 108 18.07 4.47 -15.52
C ILE A 108 17.50 3.57 -14.42
N GLY A 109 18.34 3.15 -13.46
CA GLY A 109 17.90 2.35 -12.30
C GLY A 109 16.86 3.09 -11.46
N TYR A 110 17.04 4.41 -11.25
CA TYR A 110 16.05 5.24 -10.56
C TYR A 110 14.68 5.20 -11.23
N ILE A 111 14.62 5.38 -12.55
CA ILE A 111 13.34 5.38 -13.28
C ILE A 111 12.67 4.00 -13.19
N ILE A 112 13.43 2.92 -13.42
CA ILE A 112 12.90 1.55 -13.36
C ILE A 112 12.31 1.27 -11.97
N VAL A 113 13.06 1.53 -10.90
CA VAL A 113 12.57 1.28 -9.54
C VAL A 113 11.42 2.18 -9.17
N SER A 114 11.42 3.44 -9.62
CA SER A 114 10.27 4.35 -9.43
C SER A 114 9.00 3.82 -10.08
N VAL A 115 9.10 3.32 -11.32
CA VAL A 115 7.96 2.74 -12.04
C VAL A 115 7.50 1.45 -11.38
N LEU A 116 8.41 0.56 -10.98
CA LEU A 116 8.06 -0.69 -10.29
C LEU A 116 7.40 -0.43 -8.93
N GLN A 117 7.93 0.52 -8.14
CA GLN A 117 7.38 0.92 -6.84
C GLN A 117 5.99 1.53 -6.97
N PHE A 118 5.69 2.19 -8.09
CA PHE A 118 4.35 2.68 -8.41
C PHE A 118 3.43 1.56 -8.91
N LEU A 119 3.92 0.73 -9.82
CA LEU A 119 3.13 -0.31 -10.48
C LEU A 119 2.69 -1.40 -9.51
N TYR A 120 3.55 -1.79 -8.55
CA TYR A 120 3.24 -2.82 -7.56
C TYR A 120 1.98 -2.52 -6.72
N PRO A 121 1.89 -1.39 -5.98
CA PRO A 121 0.68 -1.02 -5.26
C PRO A 121 -0.47 -0.65 -6.21
N PHE A 122 -0.19 -0.12 -7.41
CA PHE A 122 -1.24 0.18 -8.39
C PHE A 122 -1.99 -1.09 -8.85
N ILE A 123 -1.25 -2.15 -9.19
CA ILE A 123 -1.84 -3.45 -9.52
C ILE A 123 -2.62 -4.00 -8.32
N ALA A 124 -2.05 -3.91 -7.11
CA ALA A 124 -2.75 -4.33 -5.90
C ALA A 124 -4.08 -3.58 -5.73
N MET A 125 -4.10 -2.26 -5.92
CA MET A 125 -5.33 -1.45 -5.84
C MET A 125 -6.35 -1.82 -6.92
N ILE A 126 -5.92 -2.13 -8.15
CA ILE A 126 -6.81 -2.64 -9.20
C ILE A 126 -7.42 -3.97 -8.76
N SER A 127 -6.61 -4.92 -8.27
CA SER A 127 -7.10 -6.20 -7.76
C SER A 127 -8.12 -6.02 -6.64
N TYR A 128 -7.86 -5.11 -5.69
CA TYR A 128 -8.82 -4.76 -4.64
C TYR A 128 -10.12 -4.18 -5.19
N ASN A 129 -10.07 -3.27 -6.16
CA ASN A 129 -11.28 -2.72 -6.79
C ASN A 129 -12.11 -3.80 -7.49
N ILE A 130 -11.46 -4.76 -8.17
CA ILE A 130 -12.15 -5.88 -8.83
C ILE A 130 -12.83 -6.77 -7.79
N ILE A 131 -12.12 -7.14 -6.72
CA ILE A 131 -12.66 -7.98 -5.62
C ILE A 131 -13.81 -7.27 -4.91
N ALA A 132 -13.68 -5.96 -4.65
CA ALA A 132 -14.74 -5.14 -4.07
C ALA A 132 -15.97 -5.12 -4.99
N GLY A 133 -15.78 -4.94 -6.30
CA GLY A 133 -16.83 -5.03 -7.31
C GLY A 133 -17.60 -6.34 -7.32
N ASP A 134 -16.87 -7.45 -7.28
CA ASP A 134 -17.45 -8.80 -7.25
C ASP A 134 -18.24 -9.04 -5.97
N THR A 135 -17.73 -8.55 -4.85
CA THR A 135 -18.40 -8.64 -3.56
C THR A 135 -19.67 -7.79 -3.55
N LEU A 136 -19.61 -6.54 -4.02
CA LEU A 136 -20.76 -5.63 -4.08
C LEU A 136 -21.86 -6.17 -5.00
N THR A 137 -21.52 -6.70 -6.17
CA THR A 137 -22.50 -7.29 -7.10
C THR A 137 -23.23 -8.47 -6.44
N LYS A 138 -22.52 -9.35 -5.73
CA LYS A 138 -23.14 -10.45 -4.98
C LYS A 138 -24.05 -9.96 -3.86
N VAL A 139 -23.66 -8.88 -3.16
CA VAL A 139 -24.49 -8.25 -2.12
C VAL A 139 -25.77 -7.67 -2.73
N PHE A 140 -25.67 -6.93 -3.84
CA PHE A 140 -26.86 -6.38 -4.51
C PHE A 140 -27.80 -7.46 -5.01
N MET A 141 -27.30 -8.54 -5.61
CA MET A 141 -28.13 -9.68 -6.03
C MET A 141 -28.87 -10.36 -4.86
N ARG A 142 -28.39 -10.20 -3.61
CA ARG A 142 -29.07 -10.75 -2.44
C ARG A 142 -30.22 -9.86 -1.95
N ILE A 143 -30.25 -8.58 -2.33
CA ILE A 143 -31.32 -7.66 -1.95
C ILE A 143 -32.55 -7.96 -2.82
N PRO A 144 -33.69 -8.36 -2.23
CA PRO A 144 -34.91 -8.60 -2.99
C PRO A 144 -35.42 -7.29 -3.60
N GLY A 145 -35.51 -7.22 -4.93
CA GLY A 145 -36.02 -6.06 -5.66
C GLY A 145 -35.14 -5.59 -6.82
N VAL A 146 -33.85 -5.94 -6.83
CA VAL A 146 -32.97 -5.73 -7.99
C VAL A 146 -33.07 -6.93 -8.93
N GLY A 147 -34.01 -6.84 -9.88
CA GLY A 147 -34.20 -7.86 -10.90
C GLY A 147 -32.97 -8.02 -11.82
N PRO A 148 -32.80 -9.20 -12.46
CA PRO A 148 -31.63 -9.54 -13.29
C PRO A 148 -31.32 -8.59 -14.46
N GLY A 149 -32.26 -7.72 -14.85
CA GLY A 149 -32.15 -6.82 -15.99
C GLY A 149 -31.89 -5.34 -15.66
N ASN A 150 -31.73 -4.96 -14.40
CA ASN A 150 -31.42 -3.56 -14.07
C ASN A 150 -29.94 -3.24 -14.32
N ILE A 151 -29.65 -2.01 -14.74
CA ILE A 151 -28.28 -1.44 -14.92
C ILE A 151 -27.37 -1.63 -13.69
N LEU A 152 -27.95 -1.88 -12.51
CA LEU A 152 -27.25 -2.22 -11.27
C LEU A 152 -26.69 -3.65 -11.23
N THR A 153 -27.04 -4.51 -12.19
CA THR A 153 -26.50 -5.87 -12.31
C THR A 153 -25.23 -5.89 -13.17
N GLU A 154 -25.01 -4.89 -14.02
CA GLU A 154 -23.80 -4.78 -14.82
C GLU A 154 -22.61 -4.46 -13.90
N ARG A 155 -21.83 -5.50 -13.62
CA ARG A 155 -20.60 -5.49 -12.81
C ARG A 155 -19.73 -4.26 -13.04
N HIS A 156 -19.57 -3.84 -14.30
CA HIS A 156 -18.76 -2.67 -14.67
C HIS A 156 -19.35 -1.36 -14.12
N PHE A 157 -20.67 -1.19 -14.18
CA PHE A 157 -21.35 -0.01 -13.66
C PHE A 157 -21.29 0.00 -12.12
N VAL A 158 -21.48 -1.14 -11.46
CA VAL A 158 -21.37 -1.24 -9.99
C VAL A 158 -19.95 -0.92 -9.54
N ILE A 159 -18.92 -1.46 -10.21
CA ILE A 159 -17.52 -1.14 -9.91
C ILE A 159 -17.30 0.36 -10.10
N ALA A 160 -17.57 0.90 -11.28
CA ALA A 160 -17.34 2.31 -11.58
C ALA A 160 -18.09 3.23 -10.62
N MET A 161 -19.37 2.96 -10.36
CA MET A 161 -20.18 3.72 -9.42
C MET A 161 -19.64 3.60 -8.00
N SER A 162 -19.27 2.41 -7.53
CA SER A 162 -18.69 2.25 -6.19
C SER A 162 -17.32 2.93 -6.07
N THR A 163 -16.47 2.84 -7.09
CA THR A 163 -15.17 3.51 -7.13
C THR A 163 -15.36 5.03 -7.17
N VAL A 164 -16.32 5.55 -7.95
CA VAL A 164 -16.62 6.98 -8.02
C VAL A 164 -17.27 7.48 -6.73
N LEU A 165 -18.17 6.71 -6.14
CA LEU A 165 -18.93 7.14 -4.96
C LEU A 165 -18.16 6.93 -3.66
N PHE A 166 -17.26 5.96 -3.58
CA PHE A 166 -16.41 5.72 -2.41
C PHE A 166 -14.99 6.21 -2.65
N THR A 167 -14.28 5.68 -3.64
CA THR A 167 -12.87 6.04 -3.86
C THR A 167 -12.69 7.51 -4.22
N LEU A 168 -13.60 8.14 -4.97
CA LEU A 168 -13.46 9.55 -5.36
C LEU A 168 -13.63 10.52 -4.18
N PRO A 169 -14.68 10.46 -3.33
CA PRO A 169 -14.71 11.30 -2.13
C PRO A 169 -13.65 10.89 -1.11
N LEU A 170 -13.29 9.61 -1.01
CA LEU A 170 -12.23 9.17 -0.10
C LEU A 170 -10.84 9.65 -0.55
N SER A 171 -10.57 9.66 -1.85
CA SER A 171 -9.35 10.19 -2.46
C SER A 171 -9.32 11.72 -2.46
N LEU A 172 -10.49 12.37 -2.56
CA LEU A 172 -10.62 13.81 -2.41
C LEU A 172 -10.57 14.27 -0.95
N TYR A 173 -10.76 13.37 0.03
CA TYR A 173 -10.46 13.61 1.44
C TYR A 173 -8.95 13.79 1.60
N ARG A 174 -8.52 15.01 1.29
CA ARG A 174 -7.14 15.49 1.21
C ARG A 174 -6.38 15.32 2.53
N ASP A 175 -7.09 15.13 3.63
CA ASP A 175 -6.54 14.97 4.97
C ASP A 175 -6.85 13.57 5.56
N ILE A 176 -6.11 12.56 5.12
CA ILE A 176 -6.07 11.24 5.80
C ILE A 176 -5.62 11.40 7.27
N ALA A 177 -4.89 12.49 7.58
CA ALA A 177 -4.45 12.86 8.92
C ALA A 177 -5.59 13.02 9.95
N LYS A 178 -6.86 13.19 9.53
CA LYS A 178 -7.98 13.27 10.48
C LYS A 178 -8.50 11.93 10.99
N LEU A 179 -8.12 10.80 10.38
CA LEU A 179 -8.57 9.46 10.81
C LEU A 179 -7.62 8.74 11.77
N GLY A 180 -6.47 9.33 12.09
CA GLY A 180 -5.48 8.77 13.02
C GLY A 180 -5.51 9.34 14.45
N LYS A 181 -6.49 10.19 14.78
CA LYS A 181 -6.77 10.63 16.15
C LYS A 181 -7.66 9.61 16.85
#